data_AF-A0A7Y2TUL2-F1
#
_entry.id   AF-A0A7Y2TUL2-F1
#
_cell.length_a   1.000
_cell.length_b   1.000
_cell.length_c   1.000
_cell.angle_alpha   90.00
_cell.angle_beta   90.00
_cell.angle_gamma   90.00
#
_symmetry.space_group_name_H-M   'P 1'
#
loop_
_entity.id
_entity.type
_entity.pdbx_description
1 polymer ?
#
loop_
_entity_poly.entity_id
_entity_poly.type
_entity_poly.pdbx_seq_one_letter_code
_entity_poly.pdbx_strand_id
1 'polypeptide(L)' 'DLEQTARAQAVGVAREKAEVLAEAAGVTLGPVLTISEGGAGPVPFAADRGMMMEARAAVPVAGGEIDVRASVTLVFEIAD' A
#
# COMPACT_ATOMS: atom_id res chain seq x y z
N ASP A 1 -4.68 -11.06 -10.55
CA ASP A 1 -5.37 -10.54 -9.34
C ASP A 1 -4.97 -9.11 -9.05
N LEU A 2 -5.95 -8.23 -8.79
CA LEU A 2 -5.71 -6.81 -8.48
C LEU A 2 -4.82 -6.66 -7.23
N GLU A 3 -4.99 -7.54 -6.25
CA GLU A 3 -4.16 -7.60 -5.02
C GLU A 3 -2.69 -7.94 -5.31
N GLN A 4 -2.44 -8.87 -6.24
CA GLN A 4 -1.07 -9.24 -6.62
C GLN A 4 -0.36 -8.07 -7.31
N THR A 5 -1.07 -7.36 -8.20
CA THR A 5 -0.55 -6.15 -8.85
C THR A 5 -0.25 -5.06 -7.83
N ALA A 6 -1.16 -4.81 -6.89
CA ALA A 6 -0.96 -3.82 -5.83
C ALA A 6 0.26 -4.17 -4.95
N ARG A 7 0.47 -5.46 -4.63
CA ARG A 7 1.65 -5.91 -3.88
C ARG A 7 2.95 -5.69 -4.64
N ALA A 8 2.99 -6.03 -5.93
CA ALA A 8 4.17 -5.82 -6.77
C ALA A 8 4.52 -4.32 -6.88
N GLN A 9 3.51 -3.47 -7.03
CA GLN A 9 3.69 -2.01 -7.03
C GLN A 9 4.21 -1.51 -5.68
N ALA A 10 3.65 -1.98 -4.56
CA ALA A 10 4.09 -1.58 -3.22
C ALA A 10 5.57 -1.93 -2.97
N VAL A 11 6.04 -3.09 -3.44
CA VAL A 11 7.45 -3.48 -3.37
C VAL A 11 8.33 -2.56 -4.23
N GLY A 12 7.90 -2.23 -5.45
CA GLY A 12 8.62 -1.30 -6.32
C GLY A 12 8.79 0.08 -5.70
N VAL A 13 7.69 0.65 -5.17
CA VAL A 13 7.70 1.94 -4.48
C VAL A 13 8.58 1.92 -3.24
N ALA A 14 8.54 0.86 -2.44
CA ALA A 14 9.38 0.74 -1.25
C ALA A 14 10.87 0.69 -1.61
N ARG A 15 11.23 0.00 -2.70
CA ARG A 15 12.60 -0.08 -3.20
C ARG A 15 13.09 1.27 -3.73
N GLU A 16 12.32 1.94 -4.58
CA GLU A 16 12.68 3.26 -5.13
C GLU A 16 12.95 4.27 -4.00
N LYS A 17 12.11 4.28 -2.97
CA LYS A 17 12.33 5.13 -1.78
C LYS A 17 13.63 4.79 -1.06
N ALA A 18 13.95 3.50 -0.92
CA ALA A 18 15.19 3.08 -0.29
C ALA A 18 16.42 3.47 -1.12
N GLU A 19 16.34 3.41 -2.45
CA GLU A 19 17.42 3.84 -3.36
C GLU A 19 17.68 5.35 -3.23
N VAL A 20 16.63 6.18 -3.22
CA VAL A 20 16.75 7.64 -3.01
C VAL A 20 17.37 7.97 -1.64
N LEU A 21 16.96 7.24 -0.59
CA LEU A 21 17.51 7.45 0.75
C LEU A 21 18.98 7.05 0.85
N ALA A 22 19.37 5.95 0.19
CA ALA A 22 20.75 5.49 0.15
C ALA A 22 21.65 6.48 -0.60
N GLU A 23 21.21 6.96 -1.78
CA GLU A 23 21.91 7.98 -2.56
C GLU A 23 22.11 9.27 -1.75
N ALA A 24 21.05 9.76 -1.10
CA ALA A 24 21.12 10.96 -0.26
C ALA A 24 22.05 10.80 0.96
N ALA A 25 22.19 9.58 1.47
CA ALA A 25 23.10 9.25 2.56
C ALA A 25 24.54 8.95 2.10
N GLY A 26 24.80 8.87 0.79
CA GLY A 26 26.10 8.53 0.23
C GLY A 26 26.52 7.08 0.48
N VAL A 27 25.55 6.16 0.56
CA VAL A 27 25.77 4.73 0.79
C VAL A 27 25.15 3.90 -0.32
N THR A 28 25.58 2.66 -0.49
CA THR A 28 25.01 1.74 -1.47
C THR A 28 23.81 0.99 -0.87
N LEU A 29 22.70 0.89 -1.59
CA LEU A 29 21.57 0.04 -1.16
C LEU A 29 21.91 -1.44 -1.41
N GLY A 30 21.95 -2.25 -0.35
CA GLY A 30 22.26 -3.67 -0.39
C GLY A 30 21.04 -4.58 -0.64
N PRO A 31 21.21 -5.91 -0.48
CA PRO A 31 20.13 -6.87 -0.64
C PRO A 31 19.01 -6.69 0.40
N VAL A 32 17.82 -7.20 0.07
CA VAL A 32 16.70 -7.26 1.01
C VAL A 32 16.98 -8.33 2.06
N LEU A 33 16.96 -7.94 3.33
CA LEU A 33 17.13 -8.83 4.48
C LEU A 33 15.81 -9.35 5.00
N THR A 34 14.75 -8.54 4.93
CA THR A 34 13.42 -8.92 5.42
C THR A 34 12.33 -8.28 4.59
N ILE A 35 11.30 -9.07 4.29
CA ILE A 35 10.05 -8.63 3.68
C ILE A 35 8.94 -8.95 4.68
N SER A 36 8.20 -7.93 5.08
CA SER A 36 6.99 -8.08 5.87
C SER A 36 5.84 -7.41 5.13
N GLU A 37 4.75 -8.14 4.95
CA GLU A 37 3.49 -7.60 4.43
C GLU A 37 2.60 -7.28 5.63
N GLY A 38 2.21 -6.01 5.77
CA GLY A 38 1.52 -5.51 6.96
C GLY A 38 0.22 -4.80 6.62
N GLY A 39 -0.92 -5.47 6.86
CA GLY A 39 -2.28 -4.91 6.80
C GLY A 39 -2.78 -4.62 5.38
N ALA A 40 -3.95 -5.03 4.95
CA ALA A 40 -4.99 -5.87 5.52
C ALA A 40 -5.61 -6.60 4.32
N GLY A 41 -6.07 -7.85 4.48
CA GLY A 41 -7.10 -8.36 3.57
C GLY A 41 -8.19 -7.29 3.43
N PRO A 42 -8.82 -7.16 2.26
CA PRO A 42 -9.59 -5.99 1.83
C PRO A 42 -10.35 -5.41 3.03
N VAL A 43 -9.86 -4.29 3.58
CA VAL A 43 -10.59 -3.58 4.62
C VAL A 43 -11.78 -2.98 3.91
N PRO A 44 -13.02 -3.48 4.13
CA PRO A 44 -14.17 -2.74 3.65
C PRO A 44 -14.08 -1.38 4.33
N PHE A 45 -14.18 -0.32 3.54
CA PHE A 45 -14.33 1.04 4.03
C PHE A 45 -15.61 1.08 4.88
N ALA A 46 -15.48 0.76 6.16
CA ALA A 46 -16.57 0.70 7.12
C ALA A 46 -16.10 1.34 8.43
N ALA A 47 -15.57 2.55 8.36
CA ALA A 47 -15.39 3.41 9.52
C ALA A 47 -15.11 4.85 9.09
N ASP A 48 -16.12 5.53 8.55
CA ASP A 48 -16.69 6.69 9.25
C ASP A 48 -17.85 7.28 8.45
N ARG A 49 -19.05 7.26 9.03
CA ARG A 49 -20.12 8.28 8.89
C ARG A 49 -21.38 7.74 9.56
N GLY A 50 -21.44 7.88 10.89
CA GLY A 50 -22.71 8.00 11.63
C GLY A 50 -23.55 9.23 11.23
N MET A 51 -23.53 9.62 9.95
CA MET A 51 -24.11 10.82 9.32
C MET A 51 -24.83 10.47 8.00
N MET A 52 -25.26 9.21 7.82
CA MET A 52 -25.94 8.74 6.59
C MET A 52 -27.17 7.88 6.90
N MET A 53 -27.84 8.08 8.04
CA MET A 53 -29.13 7.41 8.31
C MET A 53 -30.34 8.18 7.77
N GLU A 54 -30.15 9.36 7.17
CA GLU A 54 -31.24 10.21 6.64
C GLU A 54 -31.35 10.22 5.09
N ALA A 55 -30.39 9.68 4.34
CA ALA A 55 -30.40 9.72 2.87
C ALA A 55 -30.93 8.43 2.22
N ARG A 56 -32.02 7.86 2.77
CA ARG A 56 -32.66 6.62 2.24
C ARG A 56 -33.47 6.81 0.94
N ALA A 57 -33.29 7.92 0.22
CA ALA A 57 -34.00 8.17 -1.03
C ALA A 57 -33.00 8.53 -2.14
N ALA A 58 -32.93 7.66 -3.14
CA ALA A 58 -32.22 7.82 -4.42
C ALA A 58 -30.68 7.87 -4.37
N VAL A 59 -30.05 6.70 -4.51
CA VAL A 59 -28.73 6.62 -5.13
C VAL A 59 -28.74 5.48 -6.15
N PRO A 60 -28.48 5.73 -7.45
CA PRO A 60 -28.26 4.66 -8.42
C PRO A 60 -27.05 3.84 -7.96
N VAL A 61 -27.09 2.53 -8.15
CA VAL A 61 -25.93 1.65 -7.97
C VAL A 61 -24.87 2.04 -8.99
N ALA A 62 -24.03 3.02 -8.63
CA ALA A 62 -22.78 3.28 -9.31
C ALA A 62 -21.96 1.99 -9.15
N GLY A 63 -21.53 1.39 -10.26
CA GLY A 63 -20.64 0.23 -10.22
C GLY A 63 -19.45 0.56 -9.33
N GLY A 64 -19.39 -0.11 -8.18
CA GLY A 64 -18.43 0.21 -7.12
C GLY A 64 -17.01 0.05 -7.63
N GLU A 65 -16.24 1.13 -7.63
CA GLU A 65 -14.81 1.10 -7.90
C GLU A 65 -14.14 0.37 -6.73
N ILE A 66 -13.53 -0.79 -7.00
CA ILE A 66 -12.80 -1.57 -5.99
C ILE A 66 -11.41 -0.95 -5.84
N ASP A 67 -11.19 -0.19 -4.77
CA ASP A 67 -9.86 0.29 -4.37
C ASP A 67 -9.12 -0.83 -3.63
N VAL A 68 -8.03 -1.32 -4.23
CA VAL A 68 -7.19 -2.39 -3.66
C VAL A 68 -5.88 -1.79 -3.17
N ARG A 69 -5.62 -1.90 -1.87
CA ARG A 69 -4.42 -1.38 -1.22
C ARG A 69 -3.55 -2.51 -0.70
N ALA A 70 -2.24 -2.42 -0.94
CA ALA A 70 -1.24 -3.32 -0.38
C ALA A 70 -0.16 -2.51 0.33
N SER A 71 0.30 -3.00 1.48
CA SER A 71 1.35 -2.37 2.29
C SER A 71 2.46 -3.36 2.59
N VAL A 72 3.71 -2.96 2.30
CA VAL A 72 4.91 -3.77 2.54
C VAL A 72 5.94 -2.97 3.31
N THR A 73 6.63 -3.65 4.21
CA THR A 73 7.80 -3.15 4.94
C THR A 73 8.99 -3.98 4.49
N LEU A 74 10.02 -3.30 3.98
CA LEU A 74 11.27 -3.91 3.52
C LEU A 74 12.41 -3.43 4.41
N VAL A 75 13.28 -4.35 4.81
CA VAL A 75 14.56 -4.04 5.46
C VAL A 75 15.67 -4.39 4.49
N PHE A 76 16.53 -3.42 4.20
CA PHE A 76 17.68 -3.57 3.31
C PHE A 76 18.97 -3.52 4.11
N GLU A 77 19.98 -4.22 3.63
CA GLU A 77 21.35 -3.99 4.03
C GLU A 77 21.85 -2.65 3.47
N ILE A 78 22.79 -2.01 4.16
CA ILE A 78 23.59 -0.92 3.61
C ILE A 78 24.92 -1.52 3.18
N ALA A 79 25.22 -1.42 1.88
CA ALA A 79 26.49 -1.83 1.30
C ALA A 79 27.48 -0.66 1.27
N ASP A 80 28.77 -1.01 1.19
CA ASP A 80 29.90 -0.07 1.14
C ASP A 80 29.82 0.95 0.00
#